data_AF-A0A0U3ADQ0-F1
#
_entry.id   AF-A0A0U3ADQ0-F1
#
_cell.length_a   1.000
_cell.length_b   1.000
_cell.length_c   1.000
_cell.angle_alpha   90.00
_cell.angle_beta   90.00
_cell.angle_gamma   90.00
#
_symmetry.space_group_name_H-M   'P 1'
#
loop_
_entity.id
_entity.type
_entity.pdbx_description
1 polymer ?
#
loop_
_entity_poly.entity_id
_entity_poly.type
_entity_poly.pdbx_seq_one_letter_code
_entity_poly.pdbx_strand_id
1 'polypeptide(L)'
;VLASASTDSALLNLIATNQQRLVRFPKIIDAILENPGRSPDAERRARETKQEFFEKERGAQQIAQELRSRGNSAAAEFFETADLTAGLSLEDAWLLAEHIEVSDADLDNSWLPTERYEDFKPETEEERDANFKRAIEFERLELGEVPQDRVSMIRRIMFMNVKDRMRMAMKGDREARGILIRDSNRIVATGVISNPRITEQEVENIASMRTVVDEVLRLISLNRNWARSYPIIHNLVRNPRT
;
A
#
# COMPACT_ATOMS: atom_id res chain seq x y z
N VAL A 1 -24.80 1.16 29.92
CA VAL A 1 -24.50 2.48 29.28
C VAL A 1 -25.82 3.20 29.12
N LEU A 2 -25.91 4.53 29.15
CA LEU A 2 -27.19 5.24 28.88
C LEU A 2 -27.89 4.75 27.59
N ALA A 3 -27.10 4.39 26.58
CA ALA A 3 -27.57 3.79 25.34
C ALA A 3 -28.28 2.42 25.49
N SER A 4 -28.04 1.63 26.55
CA SER A 4 -28.72 0.34 26.76
C SER A 4 -30.03 0.46 27.53
N ALA A 5 -30.24 1.57 28.26
CA ALA A 5 -31.41 1.79 29.12
C ALA A 5 -32.36 2.86 28.58
N SER A 6 -31.94 3.62 27.55
CA SER A 6 -32.76 4.67 26.94
C SER A 6 -33.82 4.07 26.03
N THR A 7 -35.09 4.40 26.28
CA THR A 7 -36.20 4.16 25.34
C THR A 7 -36.39 5.28 24.34
N ASP A 8 -35.68 6.40 24.51
CA ASP A 8 -35.74 7.57 23.62
C ASP A 8 -34.86 7.36 22.39
N SER A 9 -35.52 7.27 21.23
CA SER A 9 -34.88 7.08 19.93
C SER A 9 -34.12 8.32 19.44
N ALA A 10 -34.52 9.53 19.86
CA ALA A 10 -33.82 10.76 19.53
C ALA A 10 -32.46 10.84 20.25
N LEU A 11 -32.41 10.40 21.51
CA LEU A 11 -31.17 10.29 22.26
C LEU A 11 -30.21 9.27 21.62
N LEU A 12 -30.71 8.11 21.18
CA LEU A 12 -29.90 7.10 20.49
C LEU A 12 -29.32 7.63 19.17
N ASN A 13 -30.11 8.38 18.40
CA ASN A 13 -29.64 9.09 17.20
C ASN A 13 -28.49 10.06 17.52
N LEU A 14 -28.65 10.86 18.58
CA LEU A 14 -27.65 11.85 18.99
C LEU A 14 -26.36 11.21 19.52
N ILE A 15 -26.46 10.01 20.10
CA ILE A 15 -25.27 9.22 20.48
C ILE A 15 -24.59 8.65 19.23
N ALA A 16 -25.38 8.14 18.27
CA ALA A 16 -24.87 7.50 17.05
C ALA A 16 -24.26 8.47 16.03
N THR A 17 -24.63 9.75 16.05
CA THR A 17 -24.02 10.79 15.20
C THR A 17 -22.57 11.08 15.57
N ASN A 18 -22.14 10.82 16.81
CA ASN A 18 -20.78 11.06 17.25
C ASN A 18 -19.89 9.82 17.02
N GLN A 19 -19.38 9.68 15.79
CA GLN A 19 -18.54 8.55 15.39
C GLN A 19 -17.28 8.40 16.25
N GLN A 20 -16.62 9.50 16.63
CA GLN A 20 -15.44 9.46 17.51
C GLN A 20 -15.75 8.80 18.86
N ARG A 21 -16.95 9.03 19.41
CA ARG A 21 -17.40 8.40 20.65
C ARG A 21 -17.62 6.90 20.46
N LEU A 22 -18.20 6.47 19.35
CA LEU A 22 -18.43 5.07 19.03
C LEU A 22 -17.11 4.31 18.86
N VAL A 23 -16.12 4.92 18.19
CA VAL A 23 -14.77 4.36 18.03
C VAL A 23 -14.05 4.24 19.37
N ARG A 24 -14.12 5.27 20.23
CA ARG A 24 -13.43 5.26 21.53
C ARG A 24 -14.06 4.32 22.55
N PHE A 25 -15.37 4.07 22.45
CA PHE A 25 -16.12 3.24 23.39
C PHE A 25 -17.00 2.22 22.64
N PRO A 26 -16.43 1.10 22.18
CA PRO A 26 -17.12 0.14 21.30
C PRO A 26 -18.36 -0.49 21.94
N LYS A 27 -18.36 -0.62 23.28
CA LYS A 27 -19.52 -1.12 24.05
C LYS A 27 -20.80 -0.28 23.83
N ILE A 28 -20.67 0.97 23.37
CA ILE A 28 -21.81 1.82 23.01
C ILE A 28 -22.47 1.32 21.72
N ILE A 29 -21.69 0.83 20.75
CA ILE A 29 -22.19 0.28 19.49
C ILE A 29 -23.07 -0.93 19.78
N ASP A 30 -22.56 -1.90 20.54
CA ASP A 30 -23.33 -3.08 20.92
C ASP A 30 -24.58 -2.69 21.73
N ALA A 31 -24.46 -1.71 22.63
CA ALA A 31 -25.59 -1.19 23.38
C ALA A 31 -26.67 -0.51 22.51
N ILE A 32 -26.32 0.14 21.40
CA ILE A 32 -27.30 0.70 20.44
C ILE A 32 -27.94 -0.42 19.62
N LEU A 33 -27.14 -1.39 19.17
CA LEU A 33 -27.62 -2.50 18.34
C LEU A 33 -28.52 -3.44 19.12
N GLU A 34 -28.31 -3.63 20.42
CA GLU A 34 -29.16 -4.48 21.27
C GLU A 34 -30.39 -3.75 21.81
N ASN A 35 -30.47 -2.42 21.67
CA ASN A 35 -31.56 -1.64 22.24
C ASN A 35 -32.85 -1.75 21.40
N PRO A 36 -34.00 -2.17 21.99
CA PRO A 36 -35.27 -2.27 21.29
C PRO A 36 -35.88 -0.93 20.84
N GLY A 37 -35.50 0.19 21.47
CA GLY A 37 -35.90 1.56 21.11
C GLY A 37 -35.01 2.22 20.05
N ARG A 38 -34.10 1.47 19.42
CA ARG A 38 -33.18 2.00 18.40
C ARG A 38 -33.94 2.50 17.17
N SER A 39 -33.53 3.66 16.66
CA SER A 39 -34.01 4.16 15.38
C SER A 39 -33.28 3.47 14.22
N PRO A 40 -33.84 3.48 13.00
CA PRO A 40 -33.14 2.99 11.81
C PRO A 40 -31.83 3.74 11.52
N ASP A 41 -31.77 5.06 11.79
CA ASP A 41 -30.57 5.87 11.55
C ASP A 41 -29.46 5.55 12.55
N ALA A 42 -29.80 5.38 13.83
CA ALA A 42 -28.84 5.00 14.87
C ALA A 42 -28.30 3.58 14.64
N GLU A 43 -29.15 2.64 14.24
CA GLU A 43 -28.73 1.28 13.87
C GLU A 43 -27.78 1.31 12.66
N ARG A 44 -28.13 2.05 11.60
CA ARG A 44 -27.29 2.14 10.39
C ARG A 44 -25.89 2.67 10.74
N ARG A 45 -25.81 3.81 11.43
CA ARG A 45 -24.52 4.42 11.83
C ARG A 45 -23.70 3.55 12.77
N ALA A 46 -24.35 2.86 13.71
CA ALA A 46 -23.67 1.95 14.62
C ALA A 46 -23.10 0.74 13.88
N ARG A 47 -23.86 0.14 12.93
CA ARG A 47 -23.36 -0.94 12.07
C ARG A 47 -22.23 -0.48 11.15
N GLU A 48 -22.39 0.66 10.49
CA GLU A 48 -21.35 1.26 9.64
C GLU A 48 -20.05 1.45 10.43
N THR A 49 -20.13 2.05 11.62
CA THR A 49 -18.95 2.24 12.48
C THR A 49 -18.36 0.91 12.95
N LYS A 50 -19.20 -0.09 13.28
CA LYS A 50 -18.75 -1.43 13.70
C LYS A 50 -17.97 -2.13 12.57
N GLN A 51 -18.51 -2.06 11.37
CA GLN A 51 -17.96 -2.74 10.20
C GLN A 51 -16.69 -2.06 9.72
N GLU A 52 -16.67 -0.72 9.65
CA GLU A 52 -15.53 0.06 9.20
C GLU A 52 -14.33 -0.02 10.15
N PHE A 53 -14.57 0.12 11.47
CA PHE A 53 -13.47 0.30 12.44
C PHE A 53 -13.13 -0.95 13.24
N PHE A 54 -14.01 -1.94 13.36
CA PHE A 54 -13.76 -3.08 14.25
C PHE A 54 -13.72 -4.42 13.53
N GLU A 55 -14.62 -4.67 12.59
CA GLU A 55 -14.63 -5.95 11.86
C GLU A 55 -13.48 -6.01 10.86
N LYS A 56 -13.22 -4.92 10.13
CA LYS A 56 -12.06 -4.82 9.23
C LYS A 56 -10.72 -4.87 9.99
N GLU A 57 -10.57 -4.10 11.08
CA GLU A 57 -9.34 -4.11 11.88
C GLU A 57 -9.10 -5.45 12.57
N ARG A 58 -10.12 -6.07 13.19
CA ARG A 58 -9.96 -7.38 13.83
C ARG A 58 -9.68 -8.48 12.82
N GLY A 59 -10.31 -8.43 11.64
CA GLY A 59 -10.01 -9.37 10.56
C GLY A 59 -8.55 -9.28 10.13
N ALA A 60 -8.06 -8.05 9.87
CA ALA A 60 -6.66 -7.82 9.53
C ALA A 60 -5.69 -8.30 10.63
N GLN A 61 -6.00 -8.02 11.90
CA GLN A 61 -5.18 -8.47 13.03
C GLN A 61 -5.16 -10.00 13.19
N GLN A 62 -6.30 -10.67 13.00
CA GLN A 62 -6.38 -12.13 13.05
C GLN A 62 -5.56 -12.77 11.93
N ILE A 63 -5.69 -12.24 10.70
CA ILE A 63 -4.91 -12.68 9.54
C ILE A 63 -3.42 -12.47 9.78
N ALA A 64 -3.03 -11.30 10.28
CA ALA A 64 -1.63 -11.00 10.61
C ALA A 64 -1.08 -11.94 11.68
N GLN A 65 -1.85 -12.24 12.72
CA GLN A 65 -1.45 -13.19 13.76
C GLN A 65 -1.27 -14.61 13.20
N GLU A 66 -2.16 -15.05 12.31
CA GLU A 66 -2.03 -16.33 11.63
C GLU A 66 -0.79 -16.38 10.72
N LEU A 67 -0.55 -15.35 9.92
CA LEU A 67 0.63 -15.23 9.06
C LEU A 67 1.94 -15.27 9.86
N ARG A 68 2.00 -14.57 11.00
CA ARG A 68 3.16 -14.67 11.91
C ARG A 68 3.37 -16.07 12.44
N SER A 69 2.30 -16.77 12.81
CA SER A 69 2.40 -18.15 13.31
C SER A 69 2.95 -19.11 12.25
N ARG A 70 2.72 -18.81 10.96
CA ARG A 70 3.25 -19.55 9.81
C ARG A 70 4.66 -19.10 9.38
N GLY A 71 5.26 -18.12 10.05
CA GLY A 71 6.58 -17.57 9.72
C GLY A 71 6.59 -16.44 8.68
N ASN A 72 5.43 -15.99 8.21
CA ASN A 72 5.29 -14.94 7.20
C ASN A 72 5.15 -13.57 7.87
N SER A 73 6.20 -13.12 8.58
CA SER A 73 6.19 -11.85 9.32
C SER A 73 5.99 -10.62 8.43
N ALA A 74 6.63 -10.59 7.26
CA ALA A 74 6.56 -9.47 6.32
C ALA A 74 5.12 -9.27 5.78
N ALA A 75 4.46 -10.36 5.42
CA ALA A 75 3.06 -10.35 5.00
C ALA A 75 2.12 -9.90 6.15
N ALA A 76 2.40 -10.32 7.38
CA ALA A 76 1.59 -9.91 8.54
C ALA A 76 1.65 -8.40 8.80
N GLU A 77 2.85 -7.81 8.71
CA GLU A 77 3.04 -6.35 8.85
C GLU A 77 2.28 -5.55 7.78
N PHE A 78 2.20 -6.09 6.56
CA PHE A 78 1.42 -5.47 5.51
C PHE A 78 -0.06 -5.40 5.89
N PHE A 79 -0.67 -6.50 6.35
CA PHE A 79 -2.08 -6.50 6.76
C PHE A 79 -2.38 -5.55 7.93
N GLU A 80 -1.44 -5.35 8.85
CA GLU A 80 -1.62 -4.41 9.96
C GLU A 80 -1.56 -2.94 9.55
N THR A 81 -0.87 -2.65 8.45
CA THR A 81 -0.57 -1.28 8.04
C THR A 81 -1.24 -0.84 6.75
N ALA A 82 -1.77 -1.79 5.96
CA ALA A 82 -2.47 -1.56 4.71
C ALA A 82 -3.82 -0.90 4.96
N ASP A 83 -4.10 0.13 4.18
CA ASP A 83 -5.40 0.80 4.24
C ASP A 83 -6.42 0.06 3.36
N LEU A 84 -7.11 -0.92 3.94
CA LEU A 84 -8.16 -1.70 3.28
C LEU A 84 -9.44 -0.88 2.98
N THR A 85 -9.47 0.41 3.30
CA THR A 85 -10.61 1.28 2.98
C THR A 85 -10.53 1.91 1.60
N ALA A 86 -9.35 1.93 0.97
CA ALA A 86 -9.08 2.67 -0.27
C ALA A 86 -9.34 1.89 -1.57
N GLY A 87 -10.28 0.93 -1.55
CA GLY A 87 -10.69 0.16 -2.73
C GLY A 87 -9.90 -1.12 -2.98
N LEU A 88 -8.95 -1.47 -2.11
CA LEU A 88 -8.29 -2.78 -2.13
C LEU A 88 -9.22 -3.85 -1.57
N SER A 89 -9.54 -4.86 -2.37
CA SER A 89 -10.28 -6.02 -1.87
C SER A 89 -9.40 -6.86 -0.94
N LEU A 90 -10.02 -7.64 -0.06
CA LEU A 90 -9.28 -8.55 0.83
C LEU A 90 -8.47 -9.58 0.03
N GLU A 91 -9.03 -10.07 -1.08
CA GLU A 91 -8.36 -11.02 -1.98
C GLU A 91 -7.13 -10.40 -2.64
N ASP A 92 -7.24 -9.16 -3.10
CA ASP A 92 -6.10 -8.43 -3.68
C ASP A 92 -5.01 -8.19 -2.62
N ALA A 93 -5.40 -7.86 -1.39
CA ALA A 93 -4.45 -7.69 -0.29
C ALA A 93 -3.68 -8.99 0.04
N TRP A 94 -4.36 -10.14 -0.01
CA TRP A 94 -3.71 -11.45 0.14
C TRP A 94 -2.69 -11.73 -0.95
N LEU A 95 -3.08 -11.53 -2.21
CA LEU A 95 -2.20 -11.78 -3.35
C LEU A 95 -1.01 -10.83 -3.34
N LEU A 96 -1.21 -9.56 -2.97
CA LEU A 96 -0.11 -8.62 -2.79
C LEU A 96 0.84 -9.02 -1.66
N ALA A 97 0.31 -9.55 -0.55
CA ALA A 97 1.10 -9.98 0.59
C ALA A 97 2.04 -11.17 0.26
N GLU A 98 1.70 -12.01 -0.72
CA GLU A 98 2.58 -13.08 -1.22
C GLU A 98 3.86 -12.52 -1.87
N HIS A 99 3.81 -11.29 -2.38
CA HIS A 99 4.93 -10.63 -3.02
C HIS A 99 5.77 -9.78 -2.05
N ILE A 100 5.56 -9.88 -0.73
CA ILE A 100 6.31 -9.12 0.27
C ILE A 100 7.36 -10.02 0.93
N GLU A 101 8.62 -9.71 0.70
CA GLU A 101 9.75 -10.55 1.14
C GLU A 101 10.55 -9.96 2.30
N VAL A 102 10.44 -8.65 2.54
CA VAL A 102 11.26 -7.92 3.51
C VAL A 102 10.40 -7.44 4.68
N SER A 103 10.84 -7.70 5.90
CA SER A 103 10.17 -7.21 7.11
C SER A 103 10.57 -5.77 7.44
N ASP A 104 9.77 -5.06 8.23
CA ASP A 104 10.08 -3.72 8.72
C ASP A 104 11.38 -3.68 9.52
N ALA A 105 11.75 -4.79 10.18
CA ALA A 105 12.99 -4.89 10.94
C ALA A 105 14.24 -4.83 10.06
N ASP A 106 14.12 -5.21 8.78
CA ASP A 106 15.20 -5.22 7.80
C ASP A 106 15.27 -3.91 7.00
N LEU A 107 14.30 -3.00 7.18
CA LEU A 107 14.25 -1.74 6.45
C LEU A 107 15.01 -0.63 7.16
N ASP A 108 15.91 0.02 6.40
CA ASP A 108 16.48 1.29 6.80
C ASP A 108 15.57 2.46 6.39
N ASN A 109 14.71 2.87 7.32
CA ASN A 109 13.78 4.00 7.11
C ASN A 109 14.45 5.37 7.32
N SER A 110 15.75 5.44 7.61
CA SER A 110 16.44 6.73 7.82
C SER A 110 16.48 7.60 6.56
N TRP A 111 16.36 6.99 5.38
CA TRP A 111 16.29 7.67 4.09
C TRP A 111 14.94 8.36 3.83
N LEU A 112 13.87 7.95 4.53
CA LEU A 112 12.55 8.56 4.39
C LEU A 112 12.07 9.17 5.73
N PRO A 113 12.41 10.44 6.00
CA PRO A 113 11.80 11.16 7.11
C PRO A 113 10.28 11.08 7.03
N THR A 114 9.62 10.78 8.14
CA THR A 114 8.16 10.66 8.23
C THR A 114 7.44 11.91 7.71
N GLU A 115 8.12 13.05 7.73
CA GLU A 115 7.69 14.35 7.18
C GLU A 115 7.40 14.29 5.66
N ARG A 116 8.08 13.43 4.89
CA ARG A 116 7.78 13.26 3.44
C ARG A 116 6.47 12.54 3.17
N TYR A 117 5.87 11.88 4.16
CA TYR A 117 4.55 11.25 3.99
C TYR A 117 3.43 12.30 3.89
N GLU A 118 3.66 13.53 4.36
CA GLU A 118 2.69 14.63 4.25
C GLU A 118 2.51 15.11 2.79
N ASP A 119 3.47 14.80 1.91
CA ASP A 119 3.40 15.12 0.48
C ASP A 119 2.55 14.12 -0.32
N PHE A 120 2.07 13.02 0.29
CA PHE A 120 1.22 12.05 -0.41
C PHE A 120 -0.18 12.62 -0.64
N LYS A 121 -0.34 13.26 -1.79
CA LYS A 121 -1.66 13.64 -2.30
C LYS A 121 -2.43 12.38 -2.68
N PRO A 122 -3.71 12.25 -2.27
CA PRO A 122 -4.54 11.17 -2.76
C PRO A 122 -4.70 11.32 -4.28
N GLU A 123 -4.34 10.27 -5.01
CA GLU A 123 -4.55 10.21 -6.46
C GLU A 123 -6.03 9.99 -6.75
N THR A 124 -6.54 10.76 -7.71
CA THR A 124 -7.87 10.57 -8.29
C THR A 124 -7.96 9.25 -9.05
N GLU A 125 -9.16 8.73 -9.25
CA GLU A 125 -9.36 7.48 -10.02
C GLU A 125 -8.81 7.60 -11.45
N GLU A 126 -8.96 8.77 -12.08
CA GLU A 126 -8.43 9.04 -13.42
C GLU A 126 -6.90 8.96 -13.46
N GLU A 127 -6.21 9.47 -12.42
CA GLU A 127 -4.76 9.37 -12.29
C GLU A 127 -4.31 7.92 -12.09
N ARG A 128 -5.04 7.13 -11.28
CA ARG A 128 -4.78 5.69 -11.09
C ARG A 128 -4.94 4.91 -12.39
N ASP A 129 -5.99 5.18 -13.16
CA ASP A 129 -6.21 4.57 -14.47
C ASP A 129 -5.13 4.96 -15.50
N ALA A 130 -4.71 6.22 -15.49
CA ALA A 130 -3.61 6.69 -16.34
C ALA A 130 -2.29 6.02 -15.95
N ASN A 131 -2.03 5.86 -14.65
CA ASN A 131 -0.86 5.15 -14.13
C ASN A 131 -0.86 3.68 -14.56
N PHE A 132 -2.00 3.01 -14.44
CA PHE A 132 -2.19 1.63 -14.88
C PHE A 132 -1.94 1.45 -16.38
N LYS A 133 -2.53 2.31 -17.23
CA LYS A 133 -2.33 2.26 -18.69
C LYS A 133 -0.87 2.46 -19.06
N ARG A 134 -0.20 3.42 -18.42
CA ARG A 134 1.23 3.71 -18.64
C ARG A 134 2.12 2.53 -18.26
N ALA A 135 1.84 1.89 -17.12
CA ALA A 135 2.59 0.73 -16.67
C ALA A 135 2.46 -0.45 -17.67
N ILE A 136 1.25 -0.71 -18.19
CA ILE A 136 1.05 -1.72 -19.23
C ILE A 136 1.77 -1.36 -20.53
N GLU A 137 1.75 -0.09 -20.94
CA GLU A 137 2.46 0.34 -22.13
C GLU A 137 3.97 0.10 -22.02
N PHE A 138 4.57 0.42 -20.87
CA PHE A 138 6.00 0.14 -20.63
C PHE A 138 6.32 -1.35 -20.67
N GLU A 139 5.48 -2.18 -20.08
CA GLU A 139 5.63 -3.64 -20.11
C GLU A 139 5.48 -4.20 -21.52
N ARG A 140 4.54 -3.65 -22.30
CA ARG A 140 4.34 -4.01 -23.69
C ARG A 140 5.54 -3.63 -24.56
N LEU A 141 6.17 -2.48 -24.31
CA LEU A 141 7.36 -2.05 -25.03
C LEU A 141 8.58 -2.94 -24.75
N GLU A 142 8.68 -3.49 -23.54
CA GLU A 142 9.82 -4.35 -23.15
C GLU A 142 9.61 -5.82 -23.52
N LEU A 143 8.42 -6.38 -23.29
CA LEU A 143 8.13 -7.81 -23.45
C LEU A 143 7.32 -8.14 -24.71
N GLY A 144 6.78 -7.13 -25.40
CA GLY A 144 5.87 -7.32 -26.52
C GLY A 144 4.46 -7.68 -26.05
N GLU A 145 4.20 -8.96 -25.81
CA GLU A 145 2.91 -9.43 -25.28
C GLU A 145 2.98 -9.56 -23.75
N VAL A 146 2.06 -8.88 -23.05
CA VAL A 146 2.02 -8.89 -21.59
C VAL A 146 1.08 -10.01 -21.13
N PRO A 147 1.55 -11.00 -20.36
CA PRO A 147 0.70 -12.06 -19.81
C PRO A 147 -0.45 -11.50 -18.96
N GLN A 148 -1.60 -12.17 -18.97
CA GLN A 148 -2.78 -11.74 -18.21
C GLN A 148 -2.50 -11.67 -16.69
N ASP A 149 -1.71 -12.60 -16.17
CA ASP A 149 -1.33 -12.62 -14.75
C ASP A 149 -0.54 -11.36 -14.40
N ARG A 150 0.37 -10.92 -15.27
CA ARG A 150 1.15 -9.69 -15.09
C ARG A 150 0.27 -8.44 -15.19
N VAL A 151 -0.72 -8.43 -16.08
CA VAL A 151 -1.72 -7.35 -16.16
C VAL A 151 -2.53 -7.26 -14.86
N SER A 152 -2.91 -8.39 -14.27
CA SER A 152 -3.65 -8.43 -13.01
C SER A 152 -2.81 -7.90 -11.84
N MET A 153 -1.53 -8.28 -11.78
CA MET A 153 -0.54 -7.79 -10.81
C MET A 153 -0.36 -6.28 -10.91
N ILE A 154 -0.14 -5.75 -12.12
CA ILE A 154 0.00 -4.30 -12.36
C ILE A 154 -1.27 -3.56 -11.92
N ARG A 155 -2.45 -4.11 -12.20
CA ARG A 155 -3.72 -3.51 -11.79
C ARG A 155 -3.79 -3.39 -10.27
N ARG A 156 -3.52 -4.48 -9.55
CA ARG A 156 -3.55 -4.49 -8.08
C ARG A 156 -2.60 -3.46 -7.49
N ILE A 157 -1.37 -3.42 -8.00
CA ILE A 157 -0.36 -2.47 -7.51
C ILE A 157 -0.78 -1.02 -7.77
N MET A 158 -1.22 -0.68 -8.99
CA MET A 158 -1.52 0.70 -9.38
C MET A 158 -2.79 1.26 -8.72
N PHE A 159 -3.68 0.39 -8.22
CA PHE A 159 -4.89 0.79 -7.50
C PHE A 159 -4.68 0.93 -5.99
N MET A 160 -3.51 0.56 -5.45
CA MET A 160 -3.14 0.84 -4.07
C MET A 160 -2.93 2.35 -3.85
N ASN A 161 -3.07 2.79 -2.59
CA ASN A 161 -2.64 4.12 -2.18
C ASN A 161 -1.13 4.28 -2.39
N VAL A 162 -0.68 5.52 -2.63
CA VAL A 162 0.74 5.84 -2.86
C VAL A 162 1.63 5.35 -1.71
N LYS A 163 1.16 5.47 -0.47
CA LYS A 163 1.86 4.99 0.72
C LYS A 163 2.09 3.47 0.69
N ASP A 164 1.08 2.71 0.26
CA ASP A 164 1.17 1.24 0.22
C ASP A 164 2.01 0.79 -0.99
N ARG A 165 1.91 1.48 -2.14
CA ARG A 165 2.85 1.28 -3.27
C ARG A 165 4.29 1.54 -2.85
N MET A 166 4.52 2.59 -2.07
CA MET A 166 5.85 2.93 -1.58
C MET A 166 6.42 1.84 -0.65
N ARG A 167 5.62 1.33 0.28
CA ARG A 167 6.01 0.19 1.13
C ARG A 167 6.26 -1.07 0.29
N MET A 168 5.41 -1.32 -0.70
CA MET A 168 5.57 -2.43 -1.64
C MET A 168 6.87 -2.29 -2.46
N ALA A 169 7.28 -1.08 -2.81
CA ALA A 169 8.55 -0.84 -3.50
C ALA A 169 9.76 -1.25 -2.62
N MET A 170 9.69 -0.92 -1.34
CA MET A 170 10.76 -1.20 -0.37
C MET A 170 10.81 -2.65 0.10
N LYS A 171 9.66 -3.34 0.15
CA LYS A 171 9.56 -4.70 0.70
C LYS A 171 9.27 -5.79 -0.32
N GLY A 172 8.84 -5.40 -1.51
CA GLY A 172 8.34 -6.29 -2.53
C GLY A 172 9.42 -7.14 -3.16
N ASP A 173 8.97 -8.22 -3.77
CA ASP A 173 9.75 -9.12 -4.61
C ASP A 173 10.24 -8.45 -5.90
N ARG A 174 10.92 -9.23 -6.74
CA ARG A 174 11.47 -8.75 -8.01
C ARG A 174 10.39 -8.24 -8.98
N GLU A 175 9.22 -8.86 -8.99
CA GLU A 175 8.13 -8.47 -9.91
C GLU A 175 7.53 -7.13 -9.51
N ALA A 176 7.22 -6.94 -8.23
CA ALA A 176 6.74 -5.68 -7.69
C ALA A 176 7.74 -4.55 -7.93
N ARG A 177 9.05 -4.78 -7.70
CA ARG A 177 10.11 -3.81 -7.98
C ARG A 177 10.18 -3.42 -9.45
N GLY A 178 10.08 -4.40 -10.36
CA GLY A 178 10.11 -4.15 -11.81
C GLY A 178 8.95 -3.29 -12.31
N ILE A 179 7.79 -3.37 -11.66
CA ILE A 179 6.63 -2.54 -11.96
C ILE A 179 6.81 -1.14 -11.34
N LEU A 180 7.14 -1.07 -10.05
CA LEU A 180 7.18 0.16 -9.25
C LEU A 180 8.37 1.08 -9.58
N ILE A 181 9.43 0.59 -10.21
CA ILE A 181 10.57 1.44 -10.61
C ILE A 181 10.19 2.50 -11.66
N ARG A 182 9.12 2.24 -12.43
CA ARG A 182 8.58 3.12 -13.48
C ARG A 182 7.32 3.89 -13.04
N ASP A 183 7.09 3.95 -11.73
CA ASP A 183 5.97 4.68 -11.16
C ASP A 183 6.01 6.18 -11.52
N SER A 184 4.84 6.80 -11.67
CA SER A 184 4.75 8.26 -11.87
C SER A 184 5.18 9.02 -10.63
N ASN A 185 4.94 8.45 -9.44
CA ASN A 185 5.35 9.06 -8.20
C ASN A 185 6.83 8.78 -7.92
N ARG A 186 7.64 9.84 -7.92
CA ARG A 186 9.08 9.76 -7.66
C ARG A 186 9.42 9.06 -6.34
N ILE A 187 8.63 9.27 -5.28
CA ILE A 187 8.91 8.68 -3.96
C ILE A 187 8.75 7.15 -4.01
N VAL A 188 7.74 6.66 -4.75
CA VAL A 188 7.53 5.22 -4.96
C VAL A 188 8.70 4.63 -5.78
N ALA A 189 9.03 5.25 -6.91
CA ALA A 189 10.11 4.77 -7.78
C ALA A 189 11.48 4.74 -7.08
N THR A 190 11.80 5.76 -6.29
CA THR A 190 13.05 5.83 -5.53
C THR A 190 13.07 4.86 -4.33
N GLY A 191 11.91 4.51 -3.78
CA GLY A 191 11.77 3.47 -2.75
C GLY A 191 12.28 2.10 -3.19
N VAL A 192 12.16 1.75 -4.48
CA VAL A 192 12.67 0.48 -5.03
C VAL A 192 14.19 0.35 -4.88
N ILE A 193 14.92 1.45 -5.07
CA ILE A 193 16.39 1.47 -4.96
C ILE A 193 16.86 1.24 -3.52
N SER A 194 16.02 1.56 -2.54
CA SER A 194 16.30 1.36 -1.12
C SER A 194 15.92 -0.03 -0.61
N ASN A 195 15.37 -0.89 -1.48
CA ASN A 195 15.02 -2.26 -1.11
C ASN A 195 16.30 -3.08 -0.85
N PRO A 196 16.46 -3.72 0.32
CA PRO A 196 17.68 -4.45 0.68
C PRO A 196 17.95 -5.68 -0.19
N ARG A 197 16.93 -6.18 -0.90
CA ARG A 197 17.02 -7.34 -1.80
C ARG A 197 17.24 -6.99 -3.26
N ILE A 198 17.45 -5.71 -3.60
CA ILE A 198 17.76 -5.32 -4.97
C ILE A 198 19.11 -5.88 -5.41
N THR A 199 19.14 -6.57 -6.54
CA THR A 199 20.35 -7.19 -7.07
C THR A 199 21.10 -6.26 -8.03
N GLU A 200 22.40 -6.47 -8.20
CA GLU A 200 23.21 -5.71 -9.15
C GLU A 200 22.70 -5.84 -10.59
N GLN A 201 22.20 -7.04 -10.97
CA GLN A 201 21.61 -7.28 -12.28
C GLN A 201 20.33 -6.46 -12.52
N GLU A 202 19.50 -6.30 -11.48
CA GLU A 202 18.34 -5.42 -11.56
C GLU A 202 18.77 -3.97 -11.76
N VAL A 203 19.77 -3.50 -11.01
CA VAL A 203 20.28 -2.12 -11.13
C VAL A 203 20.88 -1.86 -12.51
N GLU A 204 21.61 -2.82 -13.08
CA GLU A 204 22.12 -2.73 -14.45
C GLU A 204 21.00 -2.54 -15.48
N ASN A 205 19.92 -3.33 -15.35
CA ASN A 205 18.75 -3.20 -16.22
C ASN A 205 18.08 -1.83 -16.04
N ILE A 206 17.88 -1.38 -14.80
CA ILE A 206 17.28 -0.08 -14.47
C ILE A 206 18.10 1.07 -15.06
N ALA A 207 19.43 1.00 -14.97
CA ALA A 207 20.32 2.02 -15.53
C ALA A 207 20.16 2.17 -17.06
N SER A 208 19.75 1.11 -17.76
CA SER A 208 19.52 1.14 -19.22
C SER A 208 18.13 1.66 -19.62
N MET A 209 17.17 1.66 -18.69
CA MET A 209 15.77 1.99 -18.98
C MET A 209 15.57 3.50 -19.20
N ARG A 210 14.90 3.86 -20.31
CA ARG A 210 14.61 5.26 -20.67
C ARG A 210 13.29 5.79 -20.08
N THR A 211 12.56 4.92 -19.39
CA THR A 211 11.23 5.17 -18.82
C THR A 211 11.29 5.58 -17.35
N VAL A 212 12.43 5.36 -16.69
CA VAL A 212 12.67 5.64 -15.27
C VAL A 212 12.84 7.14 -15.01
N VAL A 213 12.54 7.57 -13.78
CA VAL A 213 12.76 8.93 -13.29
C VAL A 213 14.27 9.21 -13.12
N ASP A 214 14.70 10.42 -13.44
CA ASP A 214 16.09 10.90 -13.33
C ASP A 214 16.68 10.71 -11.92
N GLU A 215 15.88 10.98 -10.89
CA GLU A 215 16.28 10.81 -9.49
C GLU A 215 16.71 9.38 -9.17
N VAL A 216 16.08 8.37 -9.78
CA VAL A 216 16.48 6.96 -9.60
C VAL A 216 17.90 6.75 -10.14
N LEU A 217 18.18 7.25 -11.35
CA LEU A 217 19.50 7.15 -11.98
C LEU A 217 20.56 7.90 -11.17
N ARG A 218 20.20 9.05 -10.59
CA ARG A 218 21.05 9.81 -9.67
C ARG A 218 21.37 9.04 -8.39
N LEU A 219 20.40 8.35 -7.79
CA LEU A 219 20.64 7.50 -6.62
C LEU A 219 21.55 6.33 -6.96
N ILE A 220 21.39 5.73 -8.16
CA ILE A 220 22.27 4.66 -8.62
C ILE A 220 23.71 5.16 -8.76
N SER A 221 23.93 6.34 -9.35
CA SER A 221 25.27 6.90 -9.54
C SER A 221 25.96 7.32 -8.24
N LEU A 222 25.20 7.72 -7.22
CA LEU A 222 25.71 8.07 -5.89
C LEU A 222 26.12 6.84 -5.05
N ASN A 223 25.57 5.65 -5.36
CA ASN A 223 25.90 4.44 -4.64
C ASN A 223 27.31 3.96 -5.00
N ARG A 224 28.22 3.98 -4.01
CA ARG A 224 29.63 3.60 -4.21
C ARG A 224 29.84 2.17 -4.67
N ASN A 225 28.93 1.25 -4.34
CA ASN A 225 29.05 -0.15 -4.75
C ASN A 225 28.73 -0.28 -6.24
N TRP A 226 27.61 0.27 -6.69
CA TRP A 226 27.20 0.23 -8.09
C TRP A 226 28.05 1.11 -9.00
N ALA A 227 28.56 2.23 -8.48
CA ALA A 227 29.45 3.13 -9.24
C ALA A 227 30.80 2.47 -9.61
N ARG A 228 31.18 1.36 -8.98
CA ARG A 228 32.36 0.57 -9.36
C ARG A 228 32.07 -0.43 -10.47
N SER A 229 30.80 -0.71 -10.75
CA SER A 229 30.37 -1.65 -11.75
C SER A 229 30.40 -0.98 -13.13
N TYR A 230 31.29 -1.46 -13.99
CA TYR A 230 31.44 -0.92 -15.34
C TYR A 230 30.15 -0.99 -16.18
N PRO A 231 29.40 -2.12 -16.20
CA PRO A 231 28.13 -2.20 -16.95
C PRO A 231 27.11 -1.14 -16.51
N ILE A 232 26.99 -0.90 -15.20
CA ILE A 232 26.06 0.10 -14.64
C ILE A 232 26.47 1.51 -15.09
N ILE A 233 27.73 1.89 -14.91
CA ILE A 233 28.23 3.21 -15.32
C ILE A 233 28.09 3.42 -16.83
N HIS A 234 28.41 2.41 -17.63
CA HIS A 234 28.27 2.47 -19.09
C HIS A 234 26.81 2.71 -19.51
N ASN A 235 25.86 2.01 -18.88
CA ASN A 235 24.44 2.20 -19.15
C ASN A 235 23.96 3.59 -18.71
N LEU A 236 24.37 4.06 -17.53
CA LEU A 236 24.05 5.40 -17.03
C LEU A 236 24.51 6.50 -17.99
N VAL A 237 25.76 6.47 -18.43
CA VAL A 237 26.32 7.49 -19.34
C VAL A 237 25.60 7.53 -20.69
N ARG A 238 25.08 6.40 -21.15
CA ARG A 238 24.33 6.30 -22.42
C ARG A 238 22.84 6.58 -22.28
N ASN A 239 22.33 6.65 -21.06
CA ASN A 239 20.93 6.91 -20.81
C ASN A 239 20.67 8.43 -20.93
N PRO A 240 19.72 8.86 -21.78
CA PRO A 240 19.44 10.27 -22.00
C PRO A 240 18.80 10.99 -20.80
N ARG A 241 18.44 10.26 -19.73
CA ARG A 241 17.84 10.80 -18.51
C ARG A 241 18.82 10.95 -17.34
N THR A 242 20.09 10.58 -17.54
CA THR A 242 21.15 10.71 -16.54
C THR A 242 21.76 12.11 -16.55
#